data_AF-A0A1Y2FIK4-F1
#
_entry.id   AF-A0A1Y2FIK4-F1
#
_cell.length_a   1.000
_cell.length_b   1.000
_cell.length_c   1.000
_cell.angle_alpha   90.00
_cell.angle_beta   90.00
_cell.angle_gamma   90.00
#
_symmetry.space_group_name_H-M   'P 1'
#
loop_
_entity.id
_entity.type
_entity.pdbx_description
1 polymer ?
#
loop_
_entity_poly.entity_id
_entity_poly.type
_entity_poly.pdbx_seq_one_letter_code
_entity_poly.pdbx_strand_id
1 'polypeptide(L)'
;MSPDISEIGRLVMTLTTPDRSDGEESVPWTEQLVVLEGLRPNWHYEIRLCWPATMPTAFDLRVLDDLGVHHHLNTKPTLLHANMTKATTHRYLLIKARPDFVTPQKLSSAPAVTFELILDPLAFGVLPKSLLPVLGWLALAILVGLNLVLPLIHALLDEIVHGQRQKMVRIKSQ
;
A
#
# COMPACT_ATOMS: atom_id res chain seq x y z
N MET A 1 20.76 -12.46 -3.00
CA MET A 1 20.84 -11.01 -2.73
C MET A 1 19.46 -10.61 -2.21
N SER A 2 19.34 -10.46 -0.88
CA SER A 2 18.06 -10.14 -0.24
C SER A 2 17.72 -8.68 -0.52
N PRO A 3 16.49 -8.35 -0.96
CA PRO A 3 16.09 -6.96 -1.16
C PRO A 3 15.99 -6.27 0.21
N ASP A 4 16.83 -5.26 0.41
CA ASP A 4 16.70 -4.31 1.51
C ASP A 4 15.59 -3.31 1.13
N ILE A 5 14.57 -3.18 1.99
CA ILE A 5 13.40 -2.33 1.73
C ILE A 5 13.37 -1.22 2.77
N SER A 6 14.17 -0.19 2.50
CA SER A 6 14.18 1.03 3.29
C SER A 6 13.23 2.11 2.75
N GLU A 7 12.79 2.06 1.48
CA GLU A 7 12.10 3.21 0.87
C GLU A 7 11.15 2.97 -0.33
N ILE A 8 10.51 1.80 -0.44
CA ILE A 8 9.74 1.28 -1.61
C ILE A 8 10.60 0.30 -2.41
N GLY A 9 10.37 -0.99 -2.20
CA GLY A 9 11.12 -2.07 -2.83
C GLY A 9 10.23 -2.80 -3.82
N ARG A 10 10.54 -2.69 -5.11
CA ARG A 10 9.94 -3.58 -6.11
C ARG A 10 10.49 -4.98 -5.90
N LEU A 11 9.62 -5.94 -5.60
CA LEU A 11 10.02 -7.32 -5.32
C LEU A 11 9.48 -8.29 -6.38
N VAL A 12 10.37 -8.82 -7.21
CA VAL A 12 10.01 -9.85 -8.18
C VAL A 12 10.10 -11.21 -7.50
N MET A 13 8.98 -11.94 -7.44
CA MET A 13 8.94 -13.29 -6.90
C MET A 13 8.60 -14.29 -8.01
N THR A 14 9.53 -15.18 -8.30
CA THR A 14 9.27 -16.27 -9.24
C THR A 14 8.64 -17.43 -8.48
N LEU A 15 7.38 -17.72 -8.78
CA LEU A 15 6.69 -18.89 -8.26
C LEU A 15 7.28 -20.12 -8.95
N THR A 16 8.17 -20.82 -8.24
CA THR A 16 8.75 -22.08 -8.70
C THR A 16 7.87 -23.21 -8.20
N THR A 17 7.06 -23.77 -9.08
CA THR A 17 6.32 -24.99 -8.78
C THR A 17 7.30 -26.15 -8.75
N PRO A 18 7.42 -26.92 -7.65
CA PRO A 18 8.19 -28.16 -7.66
C PRO A 18 7.59 -29.11 -8.70
N ASP A 19 8.46 -29.90 -9.34
CA ASP A 19 8.04 -30.93 -10.30
C ASP A 19 7.02 -31.85 -9.64
N ARG A 20 5.88 -32.02 -10.31
CA ARG A 20 4.65 -32.54 -9.73
C ARG A 20 4.81 -34.04 -9.48
N SER A 21 5.20 -34.41 -8.26
CA SER A 21 5.03 -35.78 -7.74
C SER A 21 3.57 -35.95 -7.30
N ASP A 22 2.80 -36.63 -8.16
CA ASP A 22 1.62 -37.44 -7.88
C ASP A 22 0.65 -37.00 -6.76
N GLY A 23 -0.48 -36.41 -7.15
CA GLY A 23 -1.73 -36.49 -6.40
C GLY A 23 -2.33 -35.19 -5.85
N GLU A 24 -1.57 -34.09 -5.75
CA GLU A 24 -2.09 -32.88 -5.11
C GLU A 24 -2.88 -31.98 -6.09
N GLU A 25 -4.12 -31.65 -5.74
CA GLU A 25 -5.05 -30.88 -6.58
C GLU A 25 -4.73 -29.38 -6.60
N SER A 26 -3.96 -28.88 -5.61
CA SER A 26 -3.61 -27.47 -5.48
C SER A 26 -2.12 -27.18 -5.65
N VAL A 27 -1.78 -26.03 -6.24
CA VAL A 27 -0.41 -25.54 -6.38
C VAL A 27 0.19 -25.25 -4.99
N PRO A 28 1.44 -25.64 -4.68
CA PRO A 28 2.03 -25.37 -3.37
C PRO A 28 2.30 -23.88 -3.15
N TRP A 29 2.34 -23.47 -1.89
CA TRP A 29 2.75 -22.13 -1.50
C TRP A 29 4.24 -21.93 -1.73
N THR A 30 4.61 -20.85 -2.43
CA THR A 30 5.99 -20.39 -2.51
C THR A 30 6.23 -19.39 -1.39
N GLU A 31 7.34 -19.52 -0.67
CA GLU A 31 7.66 -18.67 0.48
C GLU A 31 8.89 -17.81 0.16
N GLN A 32 8.84 -16.53 0.52
CA GLN A 32 9.95 -15.60 0.43
C GLN A 32 10.08 -14.83 1.74
N LEU A 33 11.31 -14.75 2.26
CA LEU A 33 11.64 -13.99 3.44
C LEU A 33 12.33 -12.68 3.03
N VAL A 34 11.84 -11.57 3.56
CA VAL A 34 12.36 -10.22 3.32
C VAL A 34 12.77 -9.61 4.65
N VAL A 35 13.89 -8.89 4.67
CA VAL A 35 14.37 -8.16 5.85
C VAL A 35 13.83 -6.73 5.78
N LEU A 36 13.23 -6.25 6.87
CA LEU A 36 12.77 -4.87 6.99
C LEU A 36 13.82 -4.08 7.77
N GLU A 37 14.65 -3.32 7.06
CA GLU A 37 15.68 -2.47 7.66
C GLU A 37 15.24 -1.01 7.74
N GLY A 38 15.92 -0.20 8.57
CA GLY A 38 15.67 1.24 8.65
C GLY A 38 14.36 1.65 9.35
N LEU A 39 13.66 0.72 9.99
CA LEU A 39 12.46 1.01 10.77
C LEU A 39 12.80 1.92 11.96
N ARG A 40 12.04 3.02 12.10
CA ARG A 40 12.17 3.95 13.22
C ARG A 40 11.49 3.35 14.45
N PRO A 41 12.12 3.43 15.64
CA PRO A 41 11.52 2.93 16.86
C PRO A 41 10.24 3.72 17.19
N ASN A 42 9.20 3.04 17.67
CA ASN A 42 7.89 3.59 18.04
C ASN A 42 7.08 4.20 16.89
N TRP A 43 7.37 3.82 15.65
CA TRP A 43 6.55 4.17 14.49
C TRP A 43 5.66 3.00 14.09
N HIS A 44 4.44 3.32 13.68
CA HIS A 44 3.55 2.35 13.05
C HIS A 44 3.75 2.39 11.54
N TYR A 45 3.78 1.22 10.92
CA TYR A 45 3.99 1.07 9.50
C TYR A 45 2.82 0.31 8.88
N GLU A 46 2.40 0.76 7.71
CA GLU A 46 1.45 0.05 6.86
C GLU A 46 2.23 -0.67 5.75
N ILE A 47 2.00 -1.97 5.62
CA ILE A 47 2.59 -2.78 4.54
C ILE A 47 1.52 -2.94 3.46
N ARG A 48 1.83 -2.50 2.24
CA ARG A 48 0.95 -2.66 1.07
C ARG A 48 1.62 -3.52 0.02
N LEU A 49 0.89 -4.53 -0.47
CA LEU A 49 1.33 -5.42 -1.53
C LEU A 49 0.48 -5.14 -2.78
N CYS A 50 1.15 -4.78 -3.87
CA CYS A 50 0.51 -4.48 -5.15
C CYS A 50 0.94 -5.52 -6.19
N TRP A 51 0.00 -6.07 -6.96
CA TRP A 51 0.30 -7.04 -8.01
C TRP A 51 -0.61 -6.86 -9.23
N PRO A 52 -0.22 -7.35 -10.42
CA PRO A 52 -1.04 -7.24 -11.62
C PRO A 52 -2.36 -8.02 -11.51
N ALA A 53 -3.47 -7.38 -11.89
CA ALA A 53 -4.79 -8.02 -11.92
C ALA A 53 -4.88 -9.21 -12.90
N THR A 54 -3.99 -9.25 -13.91
CA THR A 54 -3.90 -10.36 -14.88
C THR A 54 -3.28 -11.63 -14.29
N MET A 55 -2.75 -11.56 -13.06
CA MET A 55 -2.11 -12.67 -12.36
C MET A 55 -2.76 -12.84 -10.97
N PRO A 56 -3.97 -13.44 -10.88
CA PRO A 56 -4.62 -13.65 -9.60
C PRO A 56 -3.76 -14.59 -8.75
N THR A 57 -3.42 -14.12 -7.55
CA THR A 57 -2.47 -14.77 -6.65
C THR A 57 -2.99 -14.58 -5.24
N ALA A 58 -3.10 -15.68 -4.49
CA ALA A 58 -3.38 -15.65 -3.08
C ALA A 58 -2.08 -15.36 -2.32
N PHE A 59 -2.14 -14.39 -1.39
CA PHE A 59 -1.01 -14.01 -0.55
C PHE A 59 -1.31 -14.22 0.93
N ASP A 60 -0.31 -14.63 1.69
CA ASP A 60 -0.32 -14.68 3.15
C ASP A 60 0.96 -14.00 3.67
N LEU A 61 0.80 -12.98 4.51
CA LEU A 61 1.89 -12.14 5.01
C LEU A 61 2.02 -12.30 6.52
N ARG A 62 3.24 -12.57 7.00
CA ARG A 62 3.53 -12.72 8.44
C ARG A 62 4.77 -11.93 8.82
N VAL A 63 4.63 -11.11 9.85
CA VAL A 63 5.79 -10.44 10.46
C VAL A 63 6.42 -11.39 11.46
N LEU A 64 7.72 -11.58 11.35
CA LEU A 64 8.52 -12.44 12.20
C LEU A 64 9.60 -11.62 12.92
N ASP A 65 9.87 -12.04 14.14
CA ASP A 65 10.97 -11.53 14.95
C ASP A 65 12.17 -12.46 14.82
N ASP A 66 13.34 -12.07 15.33
CA ASP A 66 14.57 -12.87 15.28
C ASP A 66 14.32 -14.34 15.65
N LEU A 67 13.62 -14.58 16.77
CA LEU A 67 13.27 -15.93 17.24
C LEU A 67 12.34 -16.67 16.27
N GLY A 68 11.35 -15.97 15.71
CA GLY A 68 10.38 -16.54 14.77
C GLY A 68 11.05 -16.93 13.44
N VAL A 69 12.01 -16.13 12.99
CA VAL A 69 12.82 -16.45 11.81
C VAL A 69 13.71 -17.65 12.06
N HIS A 70 14.43 -17.71 13.18
CA HIS A 70 15.25 -18.86 13.51
C HIS A 70 14.44 -20.16 13.56
N HIS A 71 13.22 -20.12 14.13
CA HIS A 71 12.32 -21.27 14.12
C HIS A 71 11.90 -21.65 12.68
N HIS A 72 11.51 -20.67 11.86
CA HIS A 72 11.08 -20.92 10.47
C HIS A 72 12.21 -21.50 9.61
N LEU A 73 13.42 -20.94 9.72
CA LEU A 73 14.60 -21.40 8.99
C LEU A 73 15.01 -22.83 9.38
N ASN A 74 14.88 -23.19 10.66
CA ASN A 74 15.16 -24.55 11.12
C ASN A 74 14.14 -25.57 10.58
N THR A 75 12.89 -25.16 10.37
CA THR A 75 11.84 -26.04 9.80
C THR A 75 11.91 -26.16 8.27
N LYS A 76 12.47 -25.17 7.57
CA LYS A 76 12.59 -25.15 6.09
C LYS A 76 13.93 -24.53 5.67
N PRO A 77 15.03 -25.31 5.68
CA PRO A 77 16.38 -24.79 5.45
C PRO A 77 16.66 -24.33 4.01
N THR A 78 15.75 -24.58 3.07
CA THR A 78 15.94 -24.30 1.63
C THR A 78 15.98 -22.82 1.26
N LEU A 79 15.63 -21.88 2.16
CA LEU A 79 15.64 -20.43 1.88
C LEU A 79 16.97 -19.71 2.22
N LEU A 80 18.05 -20.47 2.46
CA LEU A 80 19.37 -19.94 2.85
C LEU A 80 20.11 -19.28 1.67
N HIS A 81 19.75 -18.05 1.32
CA HIS A 81 20.62 -17.10 0.61
C HIS A 81 20.61 -15.68 1.20
N ALA A 82 19.95 -15.49 2.36
CA ALA A 82 20.04 -14.24 3.10
C ALA A 82 21.27 -14.27 4.01
N ASN A 83 22.30 -13.54 3.63
CA ASN A 83 23.50 -13.31 4.43
C ASN A 83 23.13 -12.43 5.65
N MET A 84 22.61 -13.05 6.71
CA MET A 84 22.30 -12.35 7.97
C MET A 84 23.62 -12.05 8.69
N THR A 85 24.09 -10.81 8.56
CA THR A 85 25.18 -10.29 9.38
C THR A 85 24.66 -9.21 10.33
N LYS A 86 24.87 -9.50 11.62
CA LYS A 86 24.91 -8.59 12.77
C LYS A 86 23.58 -8.21 13.44
N ALA A 87 23.61 -8.40 14.76
CA ALA A 87 22.58 -8.12 15.74
C ALA A 87 22.20 -6.63 15.79
N THR A 88 21.12 -6.29 15.11
CA THR A 88 20.22 -5.20 15.43
C THR A 88 18.82 -5.81 15.43
N THR A 89 17.90 -5.32 16.25
CA THR A 89 16.50 -5.79 16.28
C THR A 89 15.87 -5.60 14.89
N HIS A 90 15.97 -6.64 14.06
CA HIS A 90 15.47 -6.65 12.71
C HIS A 90 14.07 -7.24 12.73
N ARG A 91 13.17 -6.68 11.93
CA ARG A 91 11.87 -7.31 11.67
C ARG A 91 11.96 -7.98 10.32
N TYR A 92 11.32 -9.13 10.20
CA TYR A 92 11.30 -9.90 8.96
C TYR A 92 9.87 -10.04 8.47
N LEU A 93 9.70 -10.02 7.16
CA LEU A 93 8.42 -10.25 6.51
C LEU A 93 8.49 -11.57 5.75
N LEU A 94 7.71 -12.54 6.21
CA LEU A 94 7.46 -13.78 5.48
C LEU A 94 6.27 -13.55 4.55
N ILE A 95 6.51 -13.71 3.25
CA ILE A 95 5.52 -13.59 2.20
C ILE A 95 5.30 -14.97 1.62
N LYS A 96 4.06 -15.45 1.63
CA LYS A 96 3.65 -16.66 0.94
C LYS A 96 2.76 -16.29 -0.22
N ALA A 97 3.04 -16.86 -1.37
CA ALA A 97 2.28 -16.62 -2.59
C ALA A 97 1.90 -17.95 -3.24
N ARG A 98 0.67 -18.03 -3.74
CA ARG A 98 0.16 -19.17 -4.50
C ARG A 98 -0.69 -18.65 -5.65
N PRO A 99 -0.51 -19.13 -6.89
CA PRO A 99 -1.39 -18.74 -7.98
C PRO A 99 -2.83 -19.15 -7.69
N ASP A 100 -3.77 -18.24 -7.93
CA ASP A 100 -5.21 -18.46 -7.73
C ASP A 100 -5.96 -18.26 -9.05
N PHE A 101 -5.51 -19.00 -10.07
CA PHE A 101 -6.15 -19.01 -11.37
C PHE A 101 -6.80 -20.36 -11.64
N VAL A 102 -7.97 -20.33 -12.28
CA VAL A 102 -8.61 -21.52 -12.85
C VAL A 102 -8.09 -21.65 -14.28
N THR A 103 -7.15 -22.57 -14.53
CA THR A 103 -6.79 -22.92 -15.92
C THR A 103 -7.46 -24.22 -16.33
N PRO A 104 -8.14 -24.27 -17.48
CA PRO A 104 -8.70 -25.51 -18.03
C PRO A 104 -7.63 -26.52 -18.46
N GLN A 105 -6.39 -26.06 -18.65
CA GLN A 105 -5.24 -26.86 -19.04
C GLN A 105 -4.22 -26.91 -17.90
N LYS A 106 -3.69 -28.11 -17.63
CA LYS A 106 -2.64 -28.34 -16.63
C LYS A 106 -1.34 -27.67 -17.10
N LEU A 107 -1.03 -26.47 -16.57
CA LEU A 107 0.23 -25.79 -16.86
C LEU A 107 1.39 -26.56 -16.21
N SER A 108 2.41 -26.89 -17.00
CA SER A 108 3.65 -27.52 -16.50
C SER A 108 4.54 -26.55 -15.71
N SER A 109 4.31 -25.24 -15.80
CA SER A 109 5.01 -24.23 -15.01
C SER A 109 4.10 -23.01 -14.79
N ALA A 110 4.04 -22.49 -13.57
CA ALA A 110 3.28 -21.26 -13.27
C ALA A 110 4.08 -20.02 -13.70
N PRO A 111 3.40 -18.96 -14.19
CA PRO A 111 4.08 -17.70 -14.50
C PRO A 111 4.62 -17.03 -13.23
N ALA A 112 5.78 -16.39 -13.34
CA ALA A 112 6.37 -15.59 -12.27
C ALA A 112 5.46 -14.39 -11.95
N VAL A 113 5.23 -14.12 -10.66
CA VAL A 113 4.39 -13.00 -10.22
C VAL A 113 5.28 -11.89 -9.69
N THR A 114 5.30 -10.78 -10.40
CA THR A 114 5.94 -9.56 -9.90
C THR A 114 4.97 -8.82 -9.02
N PHE A 115 5.39 -8.46 -7.80
CA PHE A 115 4.62 -7.57 -6.95
C PHE A 115 5.50 -6.40 -6.47
N GLU A 116 4.87 -5.39 -5.93
CA GLU A 116 5.53 -4.23 -5.36
C GLU A 116 5.17 -4.16 -3.88
N LEU A 117 6.20 -4.06 -3.04
CA LEU A 117 6.04 -3.99 -1.60
C LEU A 117 6.35 -2.57 -1.14
N ILE A 118 5.34 -1.92 -0.59
CA ILE A 118 5.41 -0.55 -0.11
C ILE A 118 5.29 -0.57 1.41
N LEU A 119 6.17 0.18 2.08
CA LEU A 119 6.19 0.35 3.52
C LEU A 119 5.95 1.84 3.81
N ASP A 120 4.73 2.20 4.22
CA ASP A 120 4.36 3.59 4.48
C ASP A 120 4.31 3.86 6.00
N PRO A 121 5.10 4.82 6.53
CA PRO A 121 5.00 5.21 7.93
C PRO A 121 3.69 5.96 8.23
N LEU A 122 2.99 5.55 9.27
CA LEU A 122 1.78 6.20 9.77
C LEU A 122 2.14 7.35 10.73
N ALA A 123 1.81 8.58 10.35
CA ALA A 123 1.80 9.74 11.23
C ALA A 123 0.64 9.63 12.24
N PHE A 124 0.95 9.84 13.53
CA PHE A 124 0.00 9.75 14.64
C PHE A 124 -0.72 8.40 14.78
N GLY A 125 -0.21 7.34 14.15
CA GLY A 125 -0.82 6.00 14.18
C GLY A 125 -2.13 5.87 13.39
N VAL A 126 -2.54 6.89 12.64
CA VAL A 126 -3.83 6.91 11.92
C VAL A 126 -3.66 7.23 10.44
N LEU A 127 -2.77 8.15 10.07
CA LEU A 127 -2.70 8.70 8.71
C LEU A 127 -1.35 8.41 8.07
N PRO A 128 -1.29 7.92 6.82
CA PRO A 128 -0.01 7.72 6.14
C PRO A 128 0.72 9.05 5.97
N LYS A 129 2.03 9.07 6.20
CA LYS A 129 2.83 10.30 6.19
C LYS A 129 2.77 11.01 4.84
N SER A 130 2.60 10.25 3.77
CA SER A 130 2.39 10.71 2.39
C SER A 130 1.13 11.58 2.21
N LEU A 131 0.14 11.48 3.11
CA LEU A 131 -1.11 12.25 3.06
C LEU A 131 -0.99 13.64 3.71
N LEU A 132 0.04 13.89 4.53
CA LEU A 132 0.21 15.16 5.24
C LEU A 132 0.23 16.38 4.31
N PRO A 133 0.96 16.37 3.17
CA PRO A 133 0.96 17.48 2.23
C PRO A 133 -0.44 17.76 1.66
N VAL A 134 -1.22 16.71 1.39
CA VAL A 134 -2.58 16.83 0.85
C VAL A 134 -3.50 17.46 1.89
N LEU A 135 -3.42 17.04 3.15
CA LEU A 135 -4.17 17.65 4.25
C LEU A 135 -3.81 19.12 4.44
N GLY A 136 -2.52 19.47 4.33
CA GLY A 136 -2.06 20.85 4.39
C GLY A 136 -2.68 21.72 3.28
N TRP A 137 -2.67 21.22 2.05
CA TRP A 137 -3.33 21.89 0.92
C TRP A 137 -4.83 22.03 1.10
N LEU A 138 -5.51 21.00 1.61
CA LEU A 138 -6.95 21.04 1.86
C LEU A 138 -7.29 22.09 2.92
N ALA A 139 -6.53 22.15 4.02
CA ALA A 139 -6.71 23.15 5.06
C ALA A 139 -6.50 24.57 4.52
N LEU A 140 -5.48 24.78 3.68
CA LEU A 140 -5.25 26.06 3.03
C LEU A 140 -6.40 26.44 2.08
N ALA A 141 -6.87 25.51 1.27
CA ALA A 141 -8.00 25.74 0.37
C ALA A 141 -9.28 26.12 1.14
N ILE A 142 -9.54 25.45 2.27
CA ILE A 142 -10.66 25.80 3.18
C ILE A 142 -10.46 27.21 3.75
N LEU A 143 -9.26 27.55 4.23
CA LEU A 143 -8.97 28.87 4.78
C LEU A 143 -9.23 29.97 3.73
N VAL A 144 -8.75 29.78 2.51
CA VAL A 144 -8.94 30.72 1.39
C VAL A 144 -10.42 30.80 0.99
N GLY A 145 -11.10 29.66 0.90
CA GLY A 145 -12.52 29.59 0.57
C GLY A 145 -13.39 30.34 1.57
N LEU A 146 -13.16 30.11 2.87
CA LEU A 146 -13.90 30.75 3.96
C LEU A 146 -13.62 32.26 4.06
N ASN A 147 -12.37 32.68 3.92
CA ASN A 147 -11.98 34.07 4.19
C ASN A 147 -12.02 34.98 2.96
N LEU A 148 -11.93 34.43 1.74
CA LEU A 148 -11.83 35.23 0.51
C LEU A 148 -13.01 34.99 -0.42
N VAL A 149 -13.35 33.72 -0.68
CA VAL A 149 -14.35 33.35 -1.69
C VAL A 149 -15.77 33.60 -1.18
N LEU A 150 -16.07 33.15 0.05
CA LEU A 150 -17.39 33.34 0.67
C LEU A 150 -17.81 34.81 0.80
N PRO A 151 -16.99 35.74 1.37
CA PRO A 151 -17.41 37.14 1.47
C PRO A 151 -17.54 37.81 0.09
N LEU A 152 -16.71 37.43 -0.88
CA LEU A 152 -16.82 37.93 -2.26
C LEU A 152 -18.14 37.50 -2.91
N ILE A 153 -18.53 36.23 -2.74
CA ILE A 153 -19.80 35.72 -3.26
C ILE A 153 -20.98 36.44 -2.59
N HIS A 154 -20.93 36.63 -1.27
CA HIS A 154 -21.96 37.38 -0.56
C HIS A 154 -22.09 38.81 -1.08
N ALA A 155 -20.97 39.52 -1.28
CA ALA A 155 -20.99 40.88 -1.82
C ALA A 155 -21.59 40.94 -3.25
N LEU A 156 -21.23 40.00 -4.12
CA LEU A 156 -21.79 39.92 -5.47
C LEU A 156 -23.28 39.58 -5.48
N LEU A 157 -23.71 38.67 -4.60
CA LEU A 157 -25.13 38.30 -4.45
C LEU A 157 -25.95 39.51 -3.98
N ASP A 158 -25.45 40.25 -2.98
CA ASP A 158 -26.11 41.45 -2.47
C ASP A 158 -26.25 42.51 -3.57
N GLU A 159 -25.20 42.75 -4.36
CA GLU A 159 -25.23 43.71 -5.46
C GLU A 159 -26.30 43.34 -6.52
N ILE A 160 -26.37 42.07 -6.92
CA ILE A 160 -27.38 41.59 -7.87
C ILE A 160 -28.80 41.73 -7.30
N VAL A 161 -29.01 41.34 -6.05
CA VAL A 161 -30.33 41.40 -5.39
C VAL A 161 -30.82 42.85 -5.27
N HIS A 162 -29.95 43.77 -4.86
CA HIS A 162 -30.29 45.20 -4.75
C HIS A 162 -30.61 45.81 -6.13
N GLY A 163 -29.86 45.44 -7.17
CA GLY A 163 -30.11 45.90 -8.54
C GLY A 163 -31.46 45.48 -9.11
N GLN A 164 -31.93 44.26 -8.78
CA GLN A 164 -33.27 43.79 -9.21
C GLN A 164 -34.41 44.49 -8.47
N ARG A 165 -34.23 44.73 -7.16
CA ARG A 165 -35.25 45.40 -6.32
C ARG A 165 -35.59 46.79 -6.82
N GLN A 166 -34.60 47.55 -7.30
CA GLN A 166 -34.85 48.91 -7.83
C GLN A 166 -35.64 48.90 -9.14
N LYS A 167 -35.41 47.91 -10.02
CA LYS A 167 -36.16 47.78 -11.28
C LYS A 167 -37.64 47.46 -11.03
N MET A 168 -37.94 46.60 -10.06
CA MET A 168 -39.35 46.29 -9.72
C MET A 168 -40.11 47.48 -9.14
N VAL A 169 -39.47 48.30 -8.29
CA VAL A 169 -40.13 49.49 -7.70
C VAL A 169 -40.50 50.50 -8.78
N ARG A 170 -39.67 50.66 -9.81
CA ARG A 170 -39.92 51.60 -10.92
C ARG A 170 -41.06 51.15 -11.85
N ILE A 171 -41.23 49.84 -12.04
CA ILE A 171 -42.32 49.27 -12.86
C ILE A 171 -43.67 49.41 -12.14
N LYS A 172 -43.69 49.37 -10.81
CA LYS A 172 -44.93 49.52 -10.01
C LYS A 172 -45.41 50.97 -9.87
N SER A 173 -44.61 51.95 -10.29
CA SER A 173 -44.92 53.38 -10.18
C SER A 173 -45.30 54.04 -11.51
N GLN A 174 -45.43 53.28 -12.59
CA GLN A 174 -46.05 53.68 -13.86
C GLN A 174 -47.44 53.06 -13.96
#